data_AF-A0A1F4EF51-F1
#
_entry.id   AF-A0A1F4EF51-F1
#
_cell.length_a   1.000
_cell.length_b   1.000
_cell.length_c   1.000
_cell.angle_alpha   90.00
_cell.angle_beta   90.00
_cell.angle_gamma   90.00
#
_symmetry.space_group_name_H-M   'P 1'
#
loop_
_entity.id
_entity.type
_entity.pdbx_description
1 polymer ?
#
loop_
_entity_poly.entity_id
_entity_poly.type
_entity_poly.pdbx_seq_one_letter_code
_entity_poly.pdbx_strand_id
1 'polypeptide(L)'
;MMHNRSSGRLGLKVIHRHRVGSHEFRRVSELVFVRGRPKAILGWIDVGGLRTPIYLADLDPAKLKKAAAARDTYYYDDVTVDPRYEELGPPPEQRKTG
;
A
#
# COMPACT_ATOMS: atom_id res chain seq x y z
N MET A 1 8.93 24.15 -12.34
CA MET A 1 8.81 23.06 -13.34
C MET A 1 8.99 21.74 -12.60
N MET A 2 7.90 21.18 -12.08
CA MET A 2 7.95 19.90 -11.36
C MET A 2 8.11 18.79 -12.40
N HIS A 3 9.29 18.19 -12.45
CA HIS A 3 9.50 16.98 -13.25
C HIS A 3 8.70 15.84 -12.63
N ASN A 4 7.46 15.68 -13.10
CA ASN A 4 6.72 14.44 -12.94
C ASN A 4 7.46 13.36 -13.74
N ARG A 5 8.50 12.76 -13.16
CA ARG A 5 9.17 11.58 -13.70
C ARG A 5 8.26 10.36 -13.50
N SER A 6 7.14 10.33 -14.22
CA SER A 6 6.31 9.15 -14.42
C SER A 6 6.81 8.31 -15.60
N SER A 7 8.11 8.28 -15.86
CA SER A 7 8.71 7.45 -16.91
C SER A 7 9.26 6.16 -16.30
N GLY A 8 8.48 5.08 -16.44
CA GLY A 8 8.95 3.70 -16.34
C GLY A 8 9.30 3.19 -14.95
N ARG A 9 8.35 2.54 -14.26
CA ARG A 9 8.70 1.59 -13.20
C ARG A 9 8.14 0.22 -13.52
N LEU A 10 9.05 -0.67 -13.89
CA LEU A 10 8.88 -2.13 -14.00
C LEU A 10 8.81 -2.76 -12.60
N GLY A 11 8.02 -2.18 -11.69
CA GLY A 11 7.84 -2.67 -10.33
C GLY A 11 6.46 -3.30 -10.17
N LEU A 12 6.37 -4.35 -9.34
CA LEU A 12 5.08 -4.93 -8.98
C LEU A 12 4.22 -3.87 -8.30
N LYS A 13 2.92 -3.93 -8.53
CA LYS A 13 1.93 -3.03 -7.95
C LYS A 13 0.92 -3.82 -7.15
N VAL A 14 0.41 -3.22 -6.08
CA VAL A 14 -0.73 -3.74 -5.34
C VAL A 14 -1.82 -2.68 -5.28
N ILE A 15 -3.03 -3.09 -5.65
CA ILE A 15 -4.25 -2.32 -5.50
C ILE A 15 -4.94 -2.81 -4.24
N HIS A 16 -5.15 -1.91 -3.29
CA HIS A 16 -5.61 -2.26 -1.95
C HIS A 16 -6.54 -1.18 -1.39
N ARG A 17 -7.33 -1.54 -0.39
CA ARG A 17 -8.04 -0.57 0.44
C ARG A 17 -7.07 -0.08 1.51
N HIS A 18 -7.05 1.22 1.74
CA HIS A 18 -6.14 1.86 2.66
C HIS A 18 -6.88 2.80 3.58
N ARG A 19 -6.59 2.72 4.89
CA ARG A 19 -7.20 3.55 5.91
C ARG A 19 -6.21 4.55 6.50
N VAL A 20 -6.64 5.81 6.56
CA VAL A 20 -5.96 6.92 7.25
C VAL A 20 -6.96 7.52 8.25
N GLY A 21 -6.76 7.26 9.54
CA GLY A 21 -7.74 7.60 10.57
C GLY A 21 -9.10 6.97 10.28
N SER A 22 -10.13 7.79 10.12
CA SER A 22 -11.50 7.37 9.79
C SER A 22 -11.79 7.20 8.28
N HIS A 23 -10.85 7.54 7.40
CA HIS A 23 -11.07 7.55 5.96
C HIS A 23 -10.47 6.30 5.32
N GLU A 24 -11.30 5.53 4.61
CA GLU A 24 -10.89 4.40 3.78
C GLU A 24 -11.02 4.75 2.30
N PHE A 25 -9.99 4.45 1.51
CA PHE A 25 -10.00 4.68 0.07
C PHE A 25 -9.18 3.62 -0.67
N ARG A 26 -9.45 3.46 -1.96
CA ARG A 26 -8.68 2.56 -2.82
C ARG A 26 -7.36 3.24 -3.23
N ARG A 27 -6.26 2.50 -3.12
CA ARG A 27 -4.92 2.99 -3.39
C ARG A 27 -4.14 2.03 -4.27
N VAL A 28 -3.23 2.57 -5.09
CA VAL A 28 -2.19 1.80 -5.78
C VAL A 28 -0.85 2.08 -5.08
N SER A 29 -0.20 1.01 -4.63
CA SER A 29 1.11 1.05 -3.98
C SER A 29 2.11 0.20 -4.75
N GLU A 30 3.40 0.51 -4.60
CA GLU A 30 4.46 -0.39 -5.05
C GLU A 30 4.49 -1.62 -4.12
N LEU A 31 4.52 -2.81 -4.72
CA LEU A 31 4.61 -4.09 -4.02
C LEU A 31 6.07 -4.55 -4.04
N VAL A 32 6.61 -4.84 -2.86
CA VAL A 32 7.95 -5.37 -2.69
C VAL A 32 7.93 -6.61 -1.81
N PHE A 33 8.95 -7.46 -1.96
CA PHE A 33 9.15 -8.62 -1.09
C PHE A 33 10.40 -8.39 -0.25
N VAL A 34 10.23 -8.27 1.06
CA VAL A 34 11.35 -8.15 2.01
C VAL A 34 11.47 -9.46 2.75
N ARG A 35 12.57 -10.20 2.53
CA ARG A 35 12.79 -11.54 3.11
C ARG A 35 11.61 -12.50 2.84
N GLY A 36 11.10 -12.48 1.61
CA GLY A 36 9.98 -13.33 1.17
C GLY A 36 8.60 -12.86 1.63
N ARG A 37 8.48 -11.81 2.44
CA ARG A 37 7.20 -11.27 2.90
C ARG A 37 6.74 -10.11 2.02
N PRO A 38 5.50 -10.14 1.50
CA PRO A 38 4.98 -9.06 0.68
C PRO A 38 4.68 -7.82 1.53
N LYS A 39 5.08 -6.65 1.04
CA LYS A 39 4.84 -5.34 1.66
C LYS A 39 4.38 -4.33 0.62
N ALA A 40 3.45 -3.47 1.00
CA ALA A 40 3.06 -2.29 0.22
C ALA A 40 3.87 -1.07 0.66
N ILE A 41 4.52 -0.38 -0.27
CA ILE A 41 5.15 0.91 0.01
C ILE A 41 4.08 1.99 0.04
N LEU A 42 3.96 2.66 1.18
CA LEU A 42 2.95 3.69 1.46
C LEU A 42 3.51 5.12 1.32
N GLY A 43 4.81 5.29 1.13
CA GLY A 43 5.40 6.60 0.96
C GLY A 43 6.85 6.51 0.55
N TRP A 44 7.34 7.60 -0.05
CA TRP A 44 8.73 7.75 -0.44
C TRP A 44 9.23 9.12 0.00
N ILE A 45 10.49 9.16 0.40
CA ILE A 45 11.22 10.40 0.68
C ILE A 45 12.52 10.41 -0.12
N ASP A 46 13.08 11.60 -0.30
CA ASP A 46 14.44 11.78 -0.79
C ASP A 46 15.37 11.91 0.41
N VAL A 47 16.42 11.09 0.45
CA VAL A 47 17.48 11.14 1.46
C VAL A 47 18.80 11.26 0.72
N GLY A 48 19.28 12.50 0.57
CA GLY A 48 20.55 12.77 -0.12
C GLY A 48 20.55 12.35 -1.60
N GLY A 49 19.44 12.56 -2.31
CA GLY A 49 19.25 12.15 -3.70
C GLY A 49 18.87 10.68 -3.88
N LEU A 50 18.81 9.91 -2.79
CA LEU A 50 18.35 8.52 -2.79
C LEU A 50 16.87 8.46 -2.44
N ARG A 51 16.09 7.80 -3.30
CA ARG A 51 14.66 7.62 -3.09
C ARG A 51 14.42 6.44 -2.14
N THR A 52 14.06 6.76 -0.90
CA THR A 52 13.96 5.82 0.22
C THR A 52 12.49 5.62 0.61
N PRO A 53 12.02 4.37 0.79
CA PRO A 53 10.68 4.12 1.29
C PRO A 53 10.58 4.55 2.75
N ILE A 54 9.54 5.30 3.12
CA ILE A 54 9.37 5.79 4.51
C ILE A 54 8.34 4.97 5.30
N TYR A 55 7.32 4.44 4.64
CA TYR A 55 6.26 3.66 5.28
C TYR A 55 5.99 2.39 4.49
N LEU A 56 5.86 1.28 5.22
CA LEU A 56 5.56 -0.05 4.69
C LEU A 56 4.34 -0.59 5.42
N ALA A 57 3.40 -1.17 4.68
CA ALA A 57 2.37 -2.02 5.26
C ALA A 57 2.71 -3.48 4.98
N ASP A 58 2.65 -4.31 6.02
CA ASP A 58 2.69 -5.76 5.88
C ASP A 58 1.43 -6.27 5.20
N LEU A 59 1.60 -7.19 4.25
CA LEU A 59 0.49 -7.84 3.56
C LEU A 59 0.48 -9.32 3.95
N ASP A 60 -0.71 -9.83 4.23
CA ASP A 60 -0.91 -11.28 4.34
C ASP A 60 -0.82 -11.90 2.93
N PRO A 61 0.14 -12.82 2.67
CA PRO A 61 0.25 -13.48 1.37
C PRO A 61 -1.03 -14.20 0.93
N ALA A 62 -1.83 -14.72 1.87
CA ALA A 62 -3.07 -15.44 1.56
C ALA A 62 -4.15 -14.52 0.99
N LYS A 63 -4.05 -13.21 1.23
CA LYS A 63 -5.00 -12.18 0.76
C LYS A 63 -4.50 -11.42 -0.47
N LEU A 64 -3.33 -11.80 -1.00
CA LEU A 64 -2.70 -11.16 -2.15
C LEU A 64 -2.96 -11.97 -3.43
N LYS A 65 -3.73 -11.40 -4.36
CA LYS A 65 -4.17 -12.06 -5.60
C LYS A 65 -3.55 -11.42 -6.83
N LYS A 66 -2.96 -12.21 -7.72
CA LYS A 66 -2.44 -11.68 -8.99
C LYS A 66 -3.59 -11.29 -9.92
N ALA A 67 -3.50 -10.12 -10.56
CA ALA A 67 -4.49 -9.68 -11.53
C ALA A 67 -4.39 -10.51 -12.82
N ALA A 68 -5.52 -11.02 -13.33
CA ALA A 68 -5.54 -11.83 -14.54
C ALA A 68 -5.15 -11.05 -15.80
N ALA A 69 -5.58 -9.78 -15.90
CA ALA A 69 -5.40 -8.95 -17.09
C ALA A 69 -4.18 -8.01 -17.03
N ALA A 70 -3.41 -7.98 -15.93
CA ALA A 70 -2.29 -7.06 -15.73
C ALA A 70 -1.09 -7.76 -15.10
N ARG A 71 -0.04 -7.95 -15.91
CA ARG A 71 1.13 -8.82 -15.65
C ARG A 71 1.83 -8.56 -14.30
N ASP A 72 1.90 -7.30 -13.89
CA ASP A 72 2.65 -6.85 -12.70
C ASP A 72 1.75 -6.26 -11.60
N THR A 73 0.44 -6.52 -11.67
CA THR A 73 -0.53 -5.97 -10.73
C THR A 73 -1.09 -7.08 -9.85
N TYR A 74 -1.22 -6.78 -8.56
CA TYR A 74 -1.89 -7.58 -7.57
C TYR A 74 -3.06 -6.81 -6.96
N TYR A 75 -4.05 -7.54 -6.46
CA TYR A 75 -5.10 -7.06 -5.59
C TYR A 75 -4.86 -7.57 -4.18
N TYR A 76 -5.17 -6.74 -3.18
CA TYR A 76 -5.17 -7.14 -1.78
C TYR A 76 -6.58 -6.99 -1.22
N ASP A 77 -7.10 -8.08 -0.64
CA ASP A 77 -8.52 -8.17 -0.27
C ASP A 77 -8.83 -7.52 1.10
N ASP A 78 -7.80 -7.16 1.86
CA ASP A 78 -7.94 -6.50 3.16
C ASP A 78 -7.63 -5.00 3.12
N VAL A 79 -7.86 -4.34 4.24
CA VAL A 79 -7.54 -2.93 4.46
C VAL A 79 -6.15 -2.82 5.09
N THR A 80 -5.23 -2.12 4.43
CA THR A 80 -3.99 -1.69 5.07
C THR A 80 -4.21 -0.40 5.83
N VAL A 81 -3.43 -0.15 6.88
CA VAL A 81 -3.53 1.07 7.70
C VAL A 81 -2.25 1.88 7.54
N ASP A 82 -2.38 3.20 7.49
CA ASP A 82 -1.21 4.09 7.58
C ASP A 82 -0.60 3.97 8.99
N PRO A 83 0.70 3.62 9.12
CA PRO A 83 1.33 3.40 10.42
C PRO A 83 1.20 4.59 11.38
N ARG A 84 1.04 5.81 10.87
CA ARG A 84 0.84 7.02 11.68
C ARG A 84 -0.53 7.05 12.38
N TYR A 85 -1.46 6.17 12.00
CA TYR A 85 -2.86 6.15 12.45
C TYR A 85 -3.29 4.79 13.00
N GLU A 86 -2.36 3.84 13.23
CA GLU A 86 -2.70 2.51 13.74
C GLU A 86 -3.43 2.55 15.09
N GLU A 87 -2.99 3.40 16.01
CA GLU A 87 -3.55 3.53 17.35
C GLU A 87 -4.97 4.11 17.40
N LEU A 88 -5.39 4.82 16.34
CA LEU A 88 -6.71 5.47 16.33
C LEU A 88 -7.85 4.49 16.02
N GLY A 89 -7.55 3.31 15.47
CA GLY A 89 -8.53 2.29 15.11
C GLY A 89 -9.66 2.79 14.19
N PRO A 90 -10.61 1.93 13.77
CA PRO A 90 -11.85 2.40 13.17
C PRO A 90 -12.78 3.00 14.25
N PRO A 91 -13.59 4.03 13.92
CA PRO A 91 -14.55 4.61 14.86
C PRO A 91 -15.53 3.56 15.42
N PRO A 92 -16.06 3.74 16.65
CA PRO A 92 -16.95 2.76 17.30
C PRO A 92 -18.20 2.39 16.48
N GLU A 93 -18.72 3.31 15.66
CA GLU A 93 -19.94 3.10 14.86
C GLU A 93 -19.75 2.08 13.72
N GLN A 94 -18.52 1.87 13.24
CA GLN A 94 -18.23 0.92 12.16
C GLN A 94 -18.05 -0.53 12.64
N ARG A 95 -18.20 -0.79 13.95
CA ARG A 95 -18.12 -2.15 14.53
C ARG A 95 -19.44 -2.93 14.43
N LYS A 96 -20.53 -2.31 13.95
CA LYS A 96 -21.90 -2.85 14.03
C LYS A 96 -22.46 -3.41 12.71
N THR A 97 -21.63 -3.88 11.79
CA THR A 97 -22.11 -4.61 10.62
C THR A 97 -21.33 -5.92 10.50
N GLY A 98 -21.71 -6.87 11.34
CA GLY A 98 -21.44 -8.30 11.15
C GLY A 98 -22.65 -8.97 10.53
#